data_AF-A0A1Q4GR47-F1
#
_entry.id   AF-A0A1Q4GR47-F1
#
_cell.length_a   1.000
_cell.length_b   1.000
_cell.length_c   1.000
_cell.angle_alpha   90.00
_cell.angle_beta   90.00
_cell.angle_gamma   90.00
#
_symmetry.space_group_name_H-M   'P 1'
#
loop_
_entity.id
_entity.type
_entity.pdbx_description
1 polymer ?
#
loop_
_entity_poly.entity_id
_entity_poly.type
_entity_poly.pdbx_seq_one_letter_code
_entity_poly.pdbx_strand_id
1 'polypeptide(L)'
;MTEKTQVKRAEGGKLLPGHGLKSPGRPRGKSPSEQVRDLIEPHKAEIIAKAVQLAKMGDPTSIKVCLERLAPAPRPEAEKVVVPGLKEAETLQDKATAILAAVADGEISAEAGDKLLRMLDTYAKAVVVDEHERRLRTLEGKPALEGSAALLSNDTEDEPE
;
A
#
# COMPACT_ATOMS: atom_id res chain seq x y z
N MET A 1 -28.62 -30.58 16.88
CA MET A 1 -28.88 -31.37 15.65
C MET A 1 -28.08 -30.73 14.53
N THR A 2 -26.92 -31.28 14.17
CA THR A 2 -26.09 -30.79 13.06
C THR A 2 -26.16 -31.81 11.94
N GLU A 3 -27.02 -31.51 10.95
CA GLU A 3 -27.11 -32.27 9.71
C GLU A 3 -25.74 -32.24 9.00
N LYS A 4 -25.13 -33.41 8.84
CA LYS A 4 -23.93 -33.57 8.02
C LYS A 4 -24.33 -33.42 6.55
N THR A 5 -24.17 -32.22 5.99
CA THR A 5 -24.32 -31.99 4.55
C THR A 5 -23.29 -32.85 3.81
N GLN A 6 -23.74 -33.86 3.06
CA GLN A 6 -22.88 -34.72 2.27
C GLN A 6 -22.20 -33.92 1.15
N VAL A 7 -20.88 -34.00 1.09
CA VAL A 7 -20.05 -33.34 0.09
C VAL A 7 -20.07 -34.17 -1.20
N LYS A 8 -20.75 -33.70 -2.24
CA LYS A 8 -20.80 -34.37 -3.54
C LYS A 8 -19.63 -33.93 -4.44
N ARG A 9 -18.97 -34.91 -5.07
CA ARG A 9 -17.82 -34.74 -5.98
C ARG A 9 -18.19 -35.23 -7.38
N ALA A 10 -17.66 -34.57 -8.41
CA ALA A 10 -17.75 -35.00 -9.80
C ALA A 10 -16.78 -36.16 -10.09
N GLU A 11 -16.94 -36.81 -11.25
CA GLU A 11 -16.19 -37.98 -11.72
C GLU A 11 -14.67 -37.75 -11.82
N GLY A 12 -14.23 -36.48 -11.87
CA GLY A 12 -12.82 -36.07 -11.80
C GLY A 12 -12.33 -35.61 -10.42
N GLY A 13 -13.04 -35.97 -9.33
CA GLY A 13 -12.67 -35.62 -7.95
C GLY A 13 -12.91 -34.16 -7.54
N LYS A 14 -13.35 -33.30 -8.47
CA LYS A 14 -13.68 -31.89 -8.20
C LYS A 14 -14.99 -31.78 -7.43
N LEU A 15 -15.04 -30.88 -6.46
CA LEU A 15 -16.28 -30.55 -5.74
C LEU A 15 -17.28 -29.92 -6.71
N LEU A 16 -18.55 -30.31 -6.60
CA LEU A 16 -19.61 -29.68 -7.39
C LEU A 16 -19.80 -28.21 -6.95
N PRO A 17 -20.14 -27.30 -7.89
CA PRO A 17 -20.50 -25.92 -7.55
C PRO A 17 -21.60 -25.91 -6.47
N GLY A 18 -21.42 -25.10 -5.42
CA GLY A 18 -22.34 -25.07 -4.28
C GLY A 18 -22.04 -26.05 -3.14
N HIS A 19 -21.11 -27.00 -3.33
CA HIS A 19 -20.65 -27.93 -2.28
C HIS A 19 -19.24 -27.60 -1.74
N GLY A 20 -18.75 -26.40 -1.98
CA GLY A 20 -17.56 -25.90 -1.28
C GLY A 20 -17.85 -25.85 0.22
N LEU A 21 -16.92 -26.36 1.05
CA LEU A 21 -17.01 -26.14 2.50
C LEU A 21 -16.99 -24.63 2.72
N LYS A 22 -18.14 -24.05 3.07
CA LYS A 22 -18.19 -22.73 3.68
C LYS A 22 -17.53 -22.87 5.04
N SER A 23 -16.21 -22.70 5.08
CA SER A 23 -15.55 -22.43 6.36
C SER A 23 -16.18 -21.15 6.86
N PRO A 24 -16.84 -21.13 8.05
CA PRO A 24 -17.21 -19.88 8.66
C PRO A 24 -15.90 -19.11 8.77
N GLY A 25 -15.78 -17.99 8.06
CA GLY A 25 -14.55 -17.20 8.03
C GLY A 25 -14.04 -16.94 9.44
N ARG A 26 -12.77 -16.53 9.56
CA ARG A 26 -12.13 -16.27 10.87
C ARG A 26 -13.12 -15.59 11.83
N PRO A 27 -13.43 -16.21 12.99
CA PRO A 27 -14.46 -15.69 13.88
C PRO A 27 -14.16 -14.24 14.24
N ARG A 28 -15.20 -13.40 14.21
CA ARG A 28 -15.08 -11.98 14.55
C ARG A 28 -14.68 -11.87 16.01
N GLY A 29 -13.53 -11.26 16.27
CA GLY A 29 -12.98 -11.13 17.61
C GLY A 29 -11.52 -10.68 17.57
N LYS A 30 -11.00 -10.28 18.73
CA LYS A 30 -9.59 -9.88 18.84
C LYS A 30 -8.70 -11.03 18.39
N SER A 31 -7.67 -10.70 17.60
CA SER A 31 -6.66 -11.70 17.26
C SER A 31 -5.93 -12.17 18.54
N PRO A 32 -5.40 -13.41 18.57
CA PRO A 32 -4.54 -13.83 19.69
C PRO A 32 -3.41 -12.84 19.98
N SER A 33 -2.87 -12.19 18.94
CA SER A 33 -1.85 -11.14 19.06
C SER A 33 -2.36 -9.88 19.75
N GLU A 34 -3.60 -9.47 19.50
CA GLU A 34 -4.23 -8.34 20.21
C GLU A 34 -4.46 -8.66 21.68
N GLN A 35 -4.91 -9.88 21.99
CA GLN A 35 -5.10 -10.32 23.38
C GLN A 35 -3.78 -10.30 24.17
N VAL A 36 -2.69 -10.78 23.57
CA VAL A 36 -1.36 -10.74 24.19
C VAL A 36 -0.88 -9.30 24.39
N ARG A 37 -1.14 -8.40 23.43
CA ARG A 37 -0.78 -6.98 23.58
C ARG A 37 -1.52 -6.33 24.75
N ASP A 38 -2.81 -6.59 24.89
CA ASP A 38 -3.62 -6.06 25.98
C ASP A 38 -3.09 -6.51 27.36
N LEU A 39 -2.56 -7.73 27.47
CA LEU A 39 -1.93 -8.23 28.70
C LEU A 39 -0.58 -7.59 29.00
N ILE A 40 0.18 -7.21 27.98
CA ILE A 40 1.52 -6.62 28.12
C ILE A 40 1.44 -5.11 28.37
N GLU A 41 0.45 -4.43 27.80
CA GLU A 41 0.33 -2.96 27.81
C GLU A 41 0.43 -2.33 29.22
N PRO A 42 -0.19 -2.89 30.28
CA PRO A 42 -0.06 -2.35 31.65
C PRO A 42 1.36 -2.45 32.21
N HIS A 43 2.14 -3.44 31.77
CA HIS A 43 3.48 -3.75 32.29
C HIS A 43 4.61 -3.22 31.39
N LYS A 44 4.29 -2.53 30.30
CA LYS A 44 5.27 -2.14 29.27
C LYS A 44 6.48 -1.40 29.84
N ALA A 45 6.28 -0.48 30.78
CA ALA A 45 7.35 0.34 31.35
C ALA A 45 8.33 -0.51 32.15
N GLU A 46 7.82 -1.43 32.97
CA GLU A 46 8.63 -2.34 33.79
C GLU A 46 9.41 -3.33 32.92
N ILE A 47 8.77 -3.87 31.88
CA ILE A 47 9.40 -4.78 30.91
C ILE A 47 10.56 -4.07 30.19
N ILE A 48 10.35 -2.83 29.73
CA ILE A 48 11.40 -2.04 29.07
C ILE A 48 12.55 -1.76 30.03
N ALA A 49 12.26 -1.32 31.26
CA ALA A 49 13.29 -1.06 32.28
C ALA A 49 14.12 -2.32 32.57
N LYS A 50 13.46 -3.49 32.67
CA LYS A 50 14.15 -4.76 32.88
C LYS A 50 15.00 -5.18 31.70
N ALA A 51 14.50 -5.03 30.47
CA ALA A 51 15.26 -5.31 29.25
C ALA A 51 16.53 -4.44 29.17
N VAL A 52 16.44 -3.16 29.50
CA VAL A 52 17.61 -2.26 29.55
C VAL A 52 18.61 -2.71 30.63
N GLN A 53 18.13 -3.11 31.81
CA GLN A 53 19.01 -3.62 32.87
C GLN A 53 19.77 -4.88 32.41
N LEU A 54 19.06 -5.86 31.82
CA LEU A 54 19.66 -7.10 31.32
C LEU A 54 20.66 -6.84 30.18
N ALA A 55 20.34 -5.90 29.29
CA ALA A 55 21.26 -5.48 28.24
C ALA A 55 22.56 -4.90 28.83
N LYS A 56 22.46 -4.05 29.85
CA LYS A 56 23.63 -3.50 30.57
C LYS A 56 24.45 -4.58 31.29
N MET A 57 23.81 -5.69 31.69
CA MET A 57 24.48 -6.84 32.30
C MET A 57 25.11 -7.80 31.28
N GLY A 58 24.97 -7.54 29.98
CA GLY A 58 25.59 -8.36 28.93
C GLY A 58 24.69 -9.44 28.34
N ASP A 59 23.37 -9.44 28.59
CA ASP A 59 22.47 -10.39 27.95
C ASP A 59 22.36 -10.10 26.43
N PRO A 60 22.78 -11.02 25.55
CA PRO A 60 22.87 -10.76 24.11
C PRO A 60 21.50 -10.50 23.46
N THR A 61 20.45 -11.14 23.97
CA THR A 61 19.08 -10.97 23.46
C THR A 61 18.57 -9.56 23.75
N SER A 62 18.74 -9.10 24.99
CA SER A 62 18.33 -7.76 25.42
C SER A 62 19.15 -6.67 24.73
N ILE A 63 20.47 -6.87 24.55
CA ILE A 63 21.32 -5.96 23.78
C ILE A 63 20.79 -5.83 22.35
N LYS A 64 20.54 -6.96 21.67
CA LYS A 64 20.01 -6.96 20.30
C LYS A 64 18.70 -6.19 20.21
N VAL A 65 17.73 -6.47 21.09
CA VAL A 65 16.43 -5.78 21.12
C VAL A 65 16.60 -4.27 21.34
N CYS A 66 17.51 -3.84 22.21
CA CYS A 66 17.78 -2.42 22.44
C CYS A 66 18.42 -1.76 21.21
N LEU A 67 19.39 -2.43 20.57
CA LEU A 67 20.06 -1.90 19.37
C LEU A 67 19.12 -1.79 18.18
N GLU A 68 18.26 -2.79 17.94
CA GLU A 68 17.26 -2.75 16.86
C GLU A 68 16.26 -1.59 17.02
N ARG A 69 16.04 -1.11 18.25
CA ARG A 69 15.16 0.03 18.53
C ARG A 69 15.86 1.38 18.50
N LEU A 70 17.13 1.46 18.92
CA LEU A 70 17.92 2.69 18.96
C LEU A 70 18.56 3.02 17.61
N ALA A 71 19.02 2.00 16.90
CA ALA A 71 19.66 2.10 15.59
C ALA A 71 19.03 1.03 14.68
N PRO A 72 17.76 1.21 14.27
CA PRO A 72 17.14 0.30 13.32
C PRO A 72 18.01 0.24 12.06
N ALA A 73 18.13 -0.96 11.49
CA ALA A 73 18.78 -1.11 10.19
C ALA A 73 18.16 -0.09 9.22
N PRO A 74 18.98 0.67 8.45
CA PRO A 74 18.45 1.55 7.44
C PRO A 74 17.44 0.78 6.61
N ARG A 75 16.21 1.28 6.53
CA ARG A 75 15.29 0.77 5.49
C ARG A 75 16.04 0.94 4.18
N PRO A 76 15.93 0.00 3.23
CA PRO A 76 16.42 0.23 1.88
C PRO A 76 15.63 1.40 1.31
N GLU A 77 16.11 2.62 1.55
CA GLU A 77 15.74 3.78 0.79
C GLU A 77 16.31 3.51 -0.60
N ALA A 78 15.42 3.48 -1.60
CA ALA A 78 15.90 3.49 -2.98
C ALA A 78 16.84 4.70 -3.11
N GLU A 79 18.00 4.47 -3.70
CA GLU A 79 19.01 5.51 -3.89
C GLU A 79 18.38 6.74 -4.51
N LYS A 80 18.71 7.92 -3.98
CA LYS A 80 18.23 9.18 -4.55
C LYS A 80 18.92 9.35 -5.89
N VAL A 81 18.14 9.26 -6.96
CA VAL A 81 18.65 9.27 -8.32
C VAL A 81 18.39 10.64 -8.94
N VAL A 82 19.42 11.18 -9.60
CA VAL A 82 19.32 12.40 -10.40
C VAL A 82 19.47 11.99 -11.86
N VAL A 83 18.48 12.32 -12.68
CA VAL A 83 18.51 12.08 -14.13
C VAL A 83 18.70 13.43 -14.81
N PRO A 84 19.85 13.69 -15.45
CA PRO A 84 20.08 14.93 -16.18
C PRO A 84 19.06 15.13 -17.30
N GLY A 85 18.59 16.38 -17.47
CA GLY A 85 17.65 16.76 -18.52
C GLY A 85 16.22 16.26 -18.33
N LEU A 86 15.92 15.45 -17.31
CA LEU A 86 14.58 14.90 -17.11
C LEU A 86 13.53 15.97 -16.74
N LYS A 87 13.96 17.01 -16.03
CA LYS A 87 13.09 18.12 -15.62
C LYS A 87 12.77 19.03 -16.80
N GLU A 88 13.77 19.27 -17.66
CA GLU A 88 13.69 20.14 -18.82
C GLU A 88 12.98 19.47 -20.01
N ALA A 89 12.98 18.14 -20.08
CA ALA A 89 12.29 17.37 -21.11
C ALA A 89 10.77 17.66 -21.12
N GLU A 90 10.25 18.07 -22.28
CA GLU A 90 8.84 18.46 -22.43
C GLU A 90 7.92 17.27 -22.72
N THR A 91 8.39 16.32 -23.54
CA THR A 91 7.57 15.18 -23.95
C THR A 91 7.86 13.93 -23.14
N LEU A 92 6.90 12.99 -23.11
CA LEU A 92 7.10 11.67 -22.49
C LEU A 92 8.25 10.91 -23.16
N GLN A 93 8.43 11.08 -24.47
CA GLN A 93 9.53 10.46 -25.21
C GLN A 93 10.87 11.02 -24.75
N ASP A 94 11.00 12.36 -24.66
CA ASP A 94 12.25 12.99 -24.22
C ASP A 94 12.61 12.59 -22.79
N LYS A 95 11.61 12.49 -21.91
CA LYS A 95 11.80 12.00 -20.55
C LYS A 95 12.28 10.54 -20.52
N ALA A 96 11.71 9.67 -21.34
CA ALA A 96 12.14 8.28 -21.44
C ALA A 96 13.58 8.19 -21.98
N THR A 97 13.91 8.97 -23.00
CA THR A 97 15.27 9.04 -23.58
C THR A 97 16.28 9.53 -22.55
N ALA A 98 15.96 10.56 -21.77
CA ALA A 98 16.82 11.07 -20.70
C ALA A 98 17.12 10.00 -19.63
N ILE A 99 16.10 9.23 -19.22
CA ILE A 99 16.28 8.11 -18.27
C ILE A 99 17.18 7.03 -18.87
N LEU A 100 16.93 6.63 -20.12
CA LEU A 100 17.73 5.61 -20.79
C LEU A 100 19.18 6.03 -20.99
N ALA A 101 19.42 7.31 -21.32
CA ALA A 101 20.76 7.87 -21.45
C ALA A 101 21.50 7.82 -20.10
N ALA A 102 20.88 8.28 -19.02
CA ALA A 102 21.49 8.25 -17.68
C ALA A 102 21.83 6.81 -17.20
N VAL A 103 21.03 5.81 -17.59
CA VAL A 103 21.35 4.39 -17.34
C VAL A 103 22.54 3.93 -18.19
N ALA A 104 22.55 4.28 -19.49
CA ALA A 104 23.61 3.88 -20.42
C ALA A 104 24.97 4.51 -20.06
N ASP A 105 24.94 5.75 -19.58
CA ASP A 105 26.13 6.50 -19.14
C ASP A 105 26.60 6.09 -17.74
N GLY A 106 25.83 5.25 -17.03
CA GLY A 106 26.17 4.73 -15.71
C GLY A 106 25.96 5.73 -14.56
N GLU A 107 25.27 6.85 -14.81
CA GLU A 107 24.93 7.83 -13.78
C GLU A 107 23.88 7.29 -12.80
N ILE A 108 23.04 6.36 -13.26
CA ILE A 108 22.00 5.73 -12.46
C ILE A 108 21.99 4.21 -12.69
N SER A 109 21.57 3.44 -11.68
CA SER A 109 21.49 1.98 -11.83
C SER A 109 20.37 1.55 -12.77
N ALA A 110 20.53 0.39 -13.42
CA ALA A 110 19.49 -0.19 -14.27
C ALA A 110 18.17 -0.44 -13.50
N GLU A 111 18.26 -0.80 -12.21
CA GLU A 111 17.09 -0.98 -11.36
C GLU A 111 16.37 0.35 -11.09
N ALA A 112 17.12 1.43 -10.86
CA ALA A 112 16.55 2.78 -10.73
C ALA A 112 15.88 3.22 -12.04
N GLY A 113 16.54 3.00 -13.19
CA GLY A 113 15.99 3.30 -14.51
C GLY A 113 14.67 2.57 -14.79
N ASP A 114 14.59 1.27 -14.52
CA ASP A 114 13.35 0.49 -14.69
C ASP A 114 12.21 1.04 -13.83
N LYS A 115 12.48 1.39 -12.56
CA LYS A 115 11.48 2.00 -11.68
C LYS A 115 10.97 3.33 -12.23
N LEU A 116 11.87 4.19 -12.72
CA LEU A 116 11.50 5.49 -13.30
C LEU A 116 10.67 5.32 -14.58
N LEU A 117 11.04 4.38 -15.46
CA LEU A 117 10.27 4.10 -16.68
C LEU A 117 8.87 3.55 -16.37
N ARG A 118 8.71 2.72 -15.33
CA ARG A 118 7.37 2.26 -14.87
C ARG A 118 6.52 3.40 -14.32
N MET A 119 7.13 4.33 -13.59
CA MET A 119 6.43 5.54 -13.12
C MET A 119 5.95 6.37 -14.32
N LEU A 120 6.81 6.54 -15.32
CA LEU A 120 6.50 7.27 -16.55
C LEU A 120 5.38 6.58 -17.36
N ASP A 121 5.38 5.25 -17.48
CA ASP A 121 4.31 4.48 -18.13
C ASP A 121 2.96 4.66 -17.42
N THR A 122 2.96 4.62 -16.09
CA THR A 122 1.75 4.85 -15.30
C THR A 122 1.19 6.26 -15.51
N TYR A 123 2.07 7.26 -15.55
CA TYR A 123 1.69 8.64 -15.86
C TYR A 123 1.18 8.79 -17.31
N ALA A 124 1.84 8.18 -18.29
CA ALA A 124 1.44 8.22 -19.69
C ALA A 124 0.02 7.67 -19.89
N LYS A 125 -0.31 6.54 -19.24
CA LYS A 125 -1.66 5.97 -19.27
C LYS A 125 -2.70 6.93 -18.70
N ALA A 126 -2.39 7.61 -17.59
CA ALA A 126 -3.30 8.60 -17.00
C ALA A 126 -3.55 9.78 -17.95
N VAL A 127 -2.50 10.30 -18.60
CA VAL A 127 -2.61 11.39 -19.61
C VAL A 127 -3.47 10.96 -20.80
N VAL A 128 -3.27 9.74 -21.31
CA VAL A 128 -4.06 9.22 -22.44
C VAL A 128 -5.54 9.07 -22.05
N VAL A 129 -5.82 8.58 -20.84
CA VAL A 129 -7.20 8.49 -20.34
C VAL A 129 -7.84 9.88 -20.25
N ASP A 130 -7.14 10.86 -19.69
CA ASP A 130 -7.63 12.24 -19.58
C ASP A 130 -7.86 12.88 -20.97
N GLU A 131 -6.94 12.68 -21.91
CA GLU A 131 -7.10 13.16 -23.29
C GLU A 131 -8.32 12.51 -23.98
N HIS A 132 -8.49 11.20 -23.82
CA HIS A 132 -9.63 10.48 -24.36
C HIS A 132 -10.94 10.98 -23.75
N GLU A 133 -11.01 11.16 -22.43
CA GLU A 133 -12.20 11.74 -21.77
C GLU A 133 -12.50 13.14 -22.29
N ARG A 134 -11.48 13.99 -22.43
CA ARG A 134 -11.65 15.34 -22.99
C ARG A 134 -12.23 15.30 -24.40
N ARG A 135 -11.69 14.43 -25.26
CA ARG A 135 -12.18 14.27 -26.64
C ARG A 135 -13.60 13.73 -26.69
N LEU A 136 -13.92 12.74 -25.85
CA LEU A 136 -15.27 12.19 -25.73
C LEU A 136 -16.27 13.25 -25.27
N ARG A 137 -15.93 14.07 -24.27
CA ARG A 137 -16.80 15.17 -23.80
C ARG A 137 -17.12 16.18 -24.90
N THR A 138 -16.11 16.56 -25.70
CA THR A 138 -16.31 17.44 -26.86
C THR A 138 -17.27 16.84 -27.88
N LEU A 139 -17.17 15.53 -28.15
CA LEU A 139 -18.03 14.84 -29.11
C LEU A 139 -19.44 14.58 -28.57
N GLU A 140 -19.58 14.31 -27.27
CA GLU A 140 -20.87 14.04 -26.62
C GLU A 140 -21.65 15.31 -26.25
N GLY A 141 -21.07 16.51 -26.45
CA GLY A 141 -21.71 17.78 -26.15
C GLY A 141 -22.06 17.98 -24.66
N LYS A 142 -21.47 17.18 -23.76
CA LYS A 142 -21.68 17.32 -22.31
C LYS A 142 -20.74 18.39 -21.76
N PRO A 143 -21.25 19.49 -21.19
CA PRO A 143 -20.41 20.43 -20.47
C PRO A 143 -19.79 19.76 -19.24
N ALA A 144 -18.68 20.31 -18.76
CA ALA A 144 -17.97 19.82 -17.59
C ALA A 144 -18.94 19.62 -16.42
N LEU A 145 -18.88 18.46 -15.76
CA LEU A 145 -19.53 18.26 -14.48
C LEU A 145 -18.84 19.16 -13.45
N GLU A 146 -19.20 20.44 -13.45
CA GLU A 146 -18.97 21.32 -12.31
C GLU A 146 -19.89 20.84 -11.18
N GLY A 147 -19.30 20.55 -10.01
CA GLY A 147 -20.06 20.42 -8.78
C GLY A 147 -20.13 19.02 -8.15
N SER A 148 -18.99 18.40 -7.84
CA SER A 148 -18.92 17.45 -6.70
C SER A 148 -18.71 18.17 -5.35
N ALA A 149 -18.54 19.50 -5.36
CA ALA A 149 -18.33 20.31 -4.15
C ALA A 149 -19.64 20.76 -3.45
N ALA A 150 -20.82 20.50 -4.01
CA ALA A 150 -22.10 21.01 -3.48
C ALA A 150 -22.84 20.06 -2.50
N LEU A 151 -22.25 18.92 -2.11
CA LEU A 151 -22.90 17.94 -1.22
C LEU A 151 -22.64 18.17 0.29
N LEU A 152 -22.18 19.34 0.71
CA LEU A 152 -21.96 19.66 2.14
C LEU A 152 -22.72 20.89 2.67
N SER A 153 -23.71 21.41 1.95
CA SER A 153 -24.74 22.26 2.57
C SER A 153 -25.99 21.41 2.79
N ASN A 154 -25.98 20.60 3.85
CA ASN A 154 -27.25 20.24 4.47
C ASN A 154 -27.54 21.34 5.47
N ASP A 155 -28.35 22.29 5.01
CA ASP A 155 -29.14 23.17 5.85
C ASP A 155 -29.74 22.34 6.99
N THR A 156 -29.21 22.53 8.20
CA THR A 156 -29.96 22.17 9.40
C THR A 156 -30.75 23.42 9.73
N GLU A 157 -31.94 23.45 9.17
CA GLU A 157 -32.96 24.44 9.48
C GLU A 157 -33.18 24.47 11.00
N ASP A 158 -33.17 25.71 11.46
CA ASP A 158 -33.58 26.23 12.75
C ASP A 158 -35.07 25.92 12.95
N GLU A 159 -35.45 25.29 14.07
CA GLU A 159 -36.83 25.31 14.58
C GLU A 159 -36.77 25.52 16.11
N PRO A 160 -37.42 26.59 16.64
CA PRO A 160 -37.37 26.96 18.04
C PRO A 160 -38.56 26.40 18.84
N GLU A 161 -38.32 26.02 20.11
CA GLU A 161 -39.27 26.16 21.24
C GLU A 161 -38.52 26.22 22.58
#